data_AF-A0A1C0TZ45-F1
#
_entry.id   AF-A0A1C0TZ45-F1
#
_cell.length_a   1.000
_cell.length_b   1.000
_cell.length_c   1.000
_cell.angle_alpha   90.00
_cell.angle_beta   90.00
_cell.angle_gamma   90.00
#
_symmetry.space_group_name_H-M   'P 1'
#
loop_
_entity.id
_entity.type
_entity.pdbx_description
1 polymer ?
#
loop_
_entity_poly.entity_id
_entity_poly.type
_entity_poly.pdbx_seq_one_letter_code
_entity_poly.pdbx_strand_id
1 'polypeptide(L)'
;MAMTEKDYQKSGLDLLPVGKAWVRDPDSDLGKLMLAAGEEFARIDVINDAILNEIYADRAFMLLEDWEAFAGLPDCSIDDESTIDSRRQAVKAKLVMSGSLCNQFYEHLAAERGYRIKIEEHYPHHCLRGCNYPIYPEKNWFRVFVHVFERTSRFSTVLDNCKQRLRVADAADLECLLERYAPAETEFVFIYHED
;
A
#
# COMPACT_ATOMS: atom_id res chain seq x y z
N MET A 1 16.53 -12.99 -19.64
CA MET A 1 17.12 -12.30 -20.80
C MET A 1 16.27 -12.66 -21.99
N ALA A 2 15.46 -11.70 -22.43
CA ALA A 2 14.57 -11.88 -23.56
C ALA A 2 15.33 -12.14 -24.87
N MET A 3 14.79 -13.04 -25.70
CA MET A 3 15.31 -13.36 -27.03
C MET A 3 14.92 -12.28 -28.04
N THR A 4 15.71 -12.15 -29.11
CA THR A 4 15.46 -11.15 -30.16
C THR A 4 14.60 -11.72 -31.29
N GLU A 5 14.00 -10.83 -32.08
CA GLU A 5 13.21 -11.17 -33.28
C GLU A 5 13.96 -12.13 -34.23
N LYS A 6 15.29 -11.97 -34.37
CA LYS A 6 16.14 -12.80 -35.23
C LYS A 6 16.38 -14.20 -34.65
N ASP A 7 16.43 -14.31 -33.32
CA ASP A 7 16.53 -15.61 -32.65
C ASP A 7 15.25 -16.41 -32.88
N TYR A 8 14.09 -15.76 -32.80
CA TYR A 8 12.80 -16.36 -33.14
C TYR A 8 12.67 -16.69 -34.63
N GLN A 9 13.13 -15.81 -35.52
CA GLN A 9 13.17 -16.06 -36.96
C GLN A 9 13.97 -17.33 -37.26
N LYS A 10 15.17 -17.45 -36.69
CA LYS A 10 16.05 -18.61 -36.88
C LYS A 10 15.40 -19.89 -36.35
N SER A 11 14.86 -19.84 -35.13
CA SER A 11 14.14 -20.98 -34.54
C SER A 11 12.96 -21.43 -35.41
N GLY A 12 12.17 -20.47 -35.91
CA GLY A 12 11.05 -20.75 -36.82
C GLY A 12 11.49 -21.42 -38.12
N LEU A 13 12.58 -20.94 -38.74
CA LEU A 13 13.14 -21.54 -39.96
C LEU A 13 13.72 -22.94 -39.74
N ASP A 14 14.32 -23.19 -38.58
CA ASP A 14 14.87 -24.50 -38.22
C ASP A 14 13.77 -25.55 -37.96
N LEU A 15 12.60 -25.11 -37.47
CA LEU A 15 11.43 -25.96 -37.23
C LEU A 15 10.63 -26.31 -38.50
N LEU A 16 10.95 -25.68 -39.65
CA LEU A 16 10.29 -26.02 -40.90
C LEU A 16 10.62 -27.44 -41.37
N PRO A 17 9.67 -28.15 -42.02
CA PRO A 17 9.93 -29.46 -42.60
C PRO A 17 11.07 -29.41 -43.62
N VAL A 18 11.74 -30.55 -43.82
CA VAL A 18 12.77 -30.68 -44.85
C VAL A 18 12.14 -30.78 -46.24
N GLY A 19 12.62 -29.99 -47.20
CA GLY A 19 12.18 -30.07 -48.60
C GLY A 19 12.36 -28.77 -49.38
N LYS A 20 12.25 -28.85 -50.73
CA LYS A 20 12.44 -27.69 -51.64
C LYS A 20 11.43 -26.57 -51.45
N ALA A 21 10.26 -26.86 -50.88
CA ALA A 21 9.24 -25.87 -50.58
C ALA A 21 9.60 -24.96 -49.38
N TRP A 22 10.54 -25.39 -48.53
CA TRP A 22 10.87 -24.74 -47.27
C TRP A 22 12.26 -24.13 -47.33
N VAL A 23 12.35 -22.93 -47.90
CA VAL A 23 13.60 -22.16 -47.99
C VAL A 23 13.95 -21.63 -46.60
N ARG A 24 15.13 -22.00 -46.08
CA ARG A 24 15.62 -21.60 -44.74
C ARG A 24 16.53 -20.37 -44.76
N ASP A 25 16.54 -19.65 -45.87
CA ASP A 25 17.29 -18.40 -46.00
C ASP A 25 16.55 -17.27 -45.25
N PRO A 26 17.17 -16.60 -44.26
CA PRO A 26 16.56 -15.50 -43.52
C PRO A 26 16.07 -14.34 -44.39
N ASP A 27 16.72 -14.10 -45.55
CA ASP A 27 16.38 -13.00 -46.45
C ASP A 27 15.31 -13.35 -47.49
N SER A 28 14.86 -14.62 -47.53
CA SER A 28 13.77 -15.06 -48.40
C SER A 28 12.42 -14.47 -47.99
N ASP A 29 11.43 -14.49 -48.89
CA ASP A 29 10.07 -14.01 -48.56
C ASP A 29 9.47 -14.78 -47.38
N LEU A 30 9.75 -16.09 -47.27
CA LEU A 30 9.37 -16.91 -46.12
C LEU A 30 10.16 -16.51 -44.86
N GLY A 31 11.46 -16.23 -44.99
CA GLY A 31 12.29 -15.72 -43.91
C GLY A 31 11.78 -14.39 -43.35
N LYS A 32 11.38 -13.46 -44.21
CA LYS A 32 10.78 -12.17 -43.82
C LYS A 32 9.41 -12.34 -43.15
N LEU A 33 8.59 -13.28 -43.63
CA LEU A 33 7.33 -13.63 -42.97
C LEU A 33 7.59 -14.17 -41.55
N MET A 34 8.59 -15.05 -41.40
CA MET A 34 8.98 -15.58 -40.09
C MET A 34 9.59 -14.52 -39.18
N LEU A 35 10.27 -13.52 -39.73
CA LEU A 35 10.77 -12.37 -38.98
C LEU A 35 9.61 -11.55 -38.40
N ALA A 36 8.61 -11.22 -39.23
CA ALA A 36 7.41 -10.50 -38.76
C ALA A 36 6.66 -11.27 -37.67
N ALA A 37 6.59 -12.61 -37.76
CA ALA A 37 6.04 -13.43 -36.68
C ALA A 37 6.95 -13.43 -35.43
N GLY A 38 8.26 -13.41 -35.62
CA GLY A 38 9.27 -13.34 -34.56
C GLY A 38 9.25 -12.03 -33.78
N GLU A 39 8.87 -10.91 -34.40
CA GLU A 39 8.73 -9.60 -33.73
C GLU A 39 7.71 -9.66 -32.58
N GLU A 40 6.53 -10.25 -32.80
CA GLU A 40 5.52 -10.39 -31.75
C GLU A 40 5.97 -11.37 -30.65
N PHE A 41 6.68 -12.45 -30.99
CA PHE A 41 7.25 -13.34 -29.97
C PHE A 41 8.32 -12.66 -29.14
N ALA A 42 9.21 -11.88 -29.75
CA ALA A 42 10.20 -11.08 -29.03
C ALA A 42 9.53 -10.07 -28.10
N ARG A 43 8.45 -9.43 -28.55
CA ARG A 43 7.67 -8.50 -27.72
C ARG A 43 7.10 -9.18 -26.49
N ILE A 44 6.50 -10.37 -26.65
CA ILE A 44 5.95 -11.15 -25.52
C ILE A 44 7.08 -11.58 -24.57
N ASP A 45 8.22 -12.00 -25.10
CA ASP A 45 9.35 -12.46 -24.27
C ASP A 45 9.97 -11.33 -23.44
N VAL A 46 10.04 -10.11 -24.00
CA VAL A 46 10.43 -8.91 -23.26
C VAL A 46 9.47 -8.64 -22.09
N ILE A 47 8.16 -8.79 -22.31
CA ILE A 47 7.17 -8.62 -21.23
C ILE A 47 7.32 -9.74 -20.19
N ASN A 48 7.53 -10.99 -20.59
CA ASN A 48 7.75 -12.11 -19.68
C ASN A 48 8.98 -11.88 -18.79
N ASP A 49 10.10 -11.43 -19.38
CA ASP A 49 11.32 -11.11 -18.62
C ASP A 49 11.10 -9.93 -17.66
N ALA A 50 10.28 -8.95 -18.05
CA ALA A 50 9.89 -7.86 -17.17
C ALA A 50 9.02 -8.34 -15.99
N ILE A 51 8.04 -9.22 -16.23
CA ILE A 51 7.16 -9.77 -15.19
C ILE A 51 7.95 -10.54 -14.11
N LEU A 52 9.06 -11.20 -14.47
CA LEU A 52 9.93 -11.86 -13.47
C LEU A 52 10.45 -10.87 -12.42
N ASN A 53 10.70 -9.62 -12.79
CA ASN A 53 11.09 -8.57 -11.85
C ASN A 53 9.91 -8.05 -11.02
N GLU A 54 8.68 -8.21 -11.50
CA GLU A 54 7.45 -7.75 -10.86
C GLU A 54 6.86 -8.74 -9.85
N ILE A 55 7.45 -9.93 -9.72
CA ILE A 55 7.12 -10.91 -8.68
C ILE A 55 7.26 -10.29 -7.28
N TYR A 56 8.18 -9.35 -7.10
CA TYR A 56 8.35 -8.63 -5.85
C TYR A 56 7.61 -7.29 -5.90
N ALA A 57 6.70 -7.08 -4.96
CA ALA A 57 5.88 -5.88 -4.87
C ALA A 57 6.71 -4.57 -4.80
N ASP A 58 7.94 -4.64 -4.27
CA ASP A 58 8.82 -3.47 -4.18
C ASP A 58 9.43 -3.03 -5.51
N ARG A 59 9.30 -3.85 -6.56
CA ARG A 59 9.76 -3.58 -7.93
C ARG A 59 8.64 -3.53 -8.96
N ALA A 60 7.43 -3.97 -8.60
CA ALA A 60 6.28 -4.05 -9.50
C ALA A 60 5.92 -2.68 -10.09
N PHE A 61 5.63 -2.63 -11.39
CA PHE A 61 5.18 -1.41 -12.07
C PHE A 61 3.87 -1.69 -12.81
N MET A 62 3.88 -2.69 -13.70
CA MET A 62 2.72 -3.12 -14.46
C MET A 62 1.67 -3.79 -13.56
N LEU A 63 2.11 -4.61 -12.60
CA LEU A 63 1.26 -5.37 -11.66
C LEU A 63 1.04 -4.64 -10.33
N LEU A 64 1.38 -3.36 -10.23
CA LEU A 64 1.27 -2.63 -8.97
C LEU A 64 -0.18 -2.56 -8.47
N GLU A 65 -1.13 -2.32 -9.37
CA GLU A 65 -2.57 -2.26 -9.02
C GLU A 65 -3.09 -3.61 -8.53
N ASP A 66 -2.65 -4.72 -9.13
CA ASP A 66 -3.02 -6.07 -8.69
C ASP A 66 -2.45 -6.38 -7.30
N TRP A 67 -1.22 -5.96 -7.03
CA TRP A 67 -0.58 -6.08 -5.73
C TRP A 67 -1.30 -5.26 -4.64
N GLU A 68 -1.74 -4.05 -4.97
CA GLU A 68 -2.51 -3.21 -4.06
C GLU A 68 -3.88 -3.81 -3.76
N ALA A 69 -4.59 -4.29 -4.79
CA ALA A 69 -5.85 -4.99 -4.62
C ALA A 69 -5.70 -6.24 -3.73
N PHE A 70 -4.62 -7.01 -3.94
CA PHE A 70 -4.30 -8.17 -3.09
C PHE A 70 -4.01 -7.77 -1.64
N ALA A 71 -3.26 -6.68 -1.42
CA ALA A 71 -2.92 -6.18 -0.10
C ALA A 71 -4.07 -5.41 0.58
N GLY A 72 -5.17 -5.14 -0.14
CA GLY A 72 -6.32 -4.35 0.35
C GLY A 72 -6.00 -2.86 0.50
N LEU A 73 -5.09 -2.35 -0.32
CA LEU A 73 -4.73 -0.93 -0.41
C LEU A 73 -5.56 -0.21 -1.49
N PRO A 74 -5.71 1.12 -1.38
CA PRO A 74 -5.23 2.00 -0.31
C PRO A 74 -6.03 1.81 1.00
N ASP A 75 -5.35 1.96 2.14
CA ASP A 75 -6.02 1.88 3.45
C ASP A 75 -6.90 3.12 3.71
N CYS A 76 -6.53 4.26 3.12
CA CYS A 76 -7.21 5.54 3.24
C CYS A 76 -7.33 6.20 1.88
N SER A 77 -8.48 6.82 1.58
CA SER A 77 -8.74 7.49 0.30
C SER A 77 -7.86 8.72 0.04
N ILE A 78 -7.09 9.17 1.04
CA ILE A 78 -6.14 10.28 0.89
C ILE A 78 -4.85 9.79 0.20
N ASP A 79 -4.59 8.48 0.20
CA ASP A 79 -3.38 7.88 -0.35
C ASP A 79 -3.42 7.71 -1.90
N ASP A 80 -4.55 8.04 -2.55
CA ASP A 80 -4.79 7.86 -3.99
C ASP A 80 -3.85 8.69 -4.90
N GLU A 81 -3.31 9.80 -4.42
CA GLU A 81 -2.41 10.70 -5.19
C GLU A 81 -0.91 10.46 -4.90
N SER A 82 -0.55 9.30 -4.33
CA SER A 82 0.83 8.99 -3.96
C SER A 82 1.73 8.60 -5.14
N THR A 83 3.04 8.83 -4.99
CA THR A 83 4.03 8.43 -5.99
C THR A 83 4.12 6.91 -6.11
N ILE A 84 4.54 6.40 -7.27
CA ILE A 84 4.70 4.95 -7.51
C ILE A 84 5.64 4.31 -6.48
N ASP A 85 6.69 5.01 -6.07
CA ASP A 85 7.62 4.50 -5.05
C ASP A 85 6.96 4.42 -3.66
N SER A 86 6.19 5.44 -3.27
CA SER A 86 5.40 5.42 -2.03
C SER A 86 4.38 4.27 -2.02
N ARG A 87 3.71 4.04 -3.15
CA ARG A 87 2.76 2.94 -3.34
C ARG A 87 3.41 1.57 -3.15
N ARG A 88 4.57 1.34 -3.78
CA ARG A 88 5.39 0.12 -3.59
C ARG A 88 5.81 -0.08 -2.15
N GLN A 89 6.25 0.99 -1.48
CA GLN A 89 6.62 0.94 -0.06
C GLN A 89 5.42 0.59 0.83
N ALA A 90 4.24 1.15 0.54
CA ALA A 90 3.01 0.83 1.27
C ALA A 90 2.61 -0.65 1.11
N VAL A 91 2.64 -1.19 -0.11
CA VAL A 91 2.39 -2.62 -0.36
C VAL A 91 3.40 -3.48 0.39
N LYS A 92 4.69 -3.15 0.30
CA LYS A 92 5.75 -3.88 1.00
C LYS A 92 5.56 -3.87 2.51
N ALA A 93 5.27 -2.70 3.08
CA ALA A 93 4.99 -2.55 4.50
C ALA A 93 3.81 -3.44 4.89
N LYS A 94 2.70 -3.38 4.14
CA LYS A 94 1.49 -4.19 4.39
C LYS A 94 1.74 -5.70 4.33
N LEU A 95 2.55 -6.17 3.38
CA LEU A 95 2.89 -7.60 3.23
C LEU A 95 3.79 -8.13 4.36
N VAL A 96 4.65 -7.28 4.92
CA VAL A 96 5.57 -7.64 6.01
C VAL A 96 4.94 -7.39 7.39
N MET A 97 3.98 -6.48 7.47
CA MET A 97 3.36 -6.05 8.71
C MET A 97 2.73 -7.22 9.45
N SER A 98 3.16 -7.42 10.69
CA SER A 98 2.50 -8.32 11.64
C SER A 98 1.62 -7.47 12.55
N GLY A 99 0.30 -7.65 12.45
CA GLY A 99 -0.65 -6.96 13.31
C GLY A 99 -0.44 -7.33 14.78
N SER A 100 -0.56 -6.33 15.65
CA SER A 100 -0.51 -6.51 17.10
C SER A 100 -1.46 -5.54 17.78
N LEU A 101 -1.89 -5.88 19.00
CA LEU A 101 -2.77 -5.04 19.82
C LEU A 101 -2.01 -4.22 20.86
N CYS A 102 -0.68 -4.26 20.85
CA CYS A 102 0.15 -3.50 21.79
C CYS A 102 0.23 -2.02 21.41
N ASN A 103 0.29 -1.13 22.41
CA ASN A 103 0.43 0.32 22.18
C ASN A 103 1.63 0.66 21.27
N GLN A 104 2.75 -0.04 21.44
CA GLN A 104 3.96 0.14 20.64
C GLN A 104 3.72 -0.10 19.14
N PHE A 105 2.84 -1.04 18.77
CA PHE A 105 2.52 -1.30 17.36
C PHE A 105 1.88 -0.09 16.70
N TYR A 106 0.88 0.51 17.35
CA TYR A 106 0.21 1.70 16.87
C TYR A 106 1.12 2.94 16.87
N GLU A 107 1.99 3.06 17.87
CA GLU A 107 3.02 4.12 17.90
C GLU A 107 4.01 4.00 16.73
N HIS A 108 4.46 2.78 16.40
CA HIS A 108 5.30 2.53 15.23
C HIS A 108 4.57 2.83 13.92
N LEU A 109 3.32 2.39 13.80
CA LEU A 109 2.50 2.62 12.61
C LEU A 109 2.27 4.12 12.35
N ALA A 110 2.08 4.91 13.40
CA ALA A 110 1.98 6.36 13.30
C ALA A 110 3.34 7.01 12.94
N ALA A 111 4.44 6.51 13.51
CA ALA A 111 5.78 7.01 13.25
C ALA A 111 6.22 6.81 11.78
N GLU A 112 5.77 5.73 11.12
CA GLU A 112 6.01 5.51 9.68
C GLU A 112 5.41 6.61 8.80
N ARG A 113 4.30 7.24 9.25
CA ARG A 113 3.69 8.40 8.60
C ARG A 113 4.20 9.74 9.14
N GLY A 114 5.23 9.73 9.98
CA GLY A 114 5.82 10.94 10.55
C GLY A 114 5.01 11.58 11.68
N TYR A 115 4.16 10.79 12.36
CA TYR A 115 3.41 11.23 13.54
C TYR A 115 4.05 10.70 14.82
N ARG A 116 4.09 11.57 15.83
CA ARG A 116 4.45 11.20 17.18
C ARG A 116 3.19 11.11 18.03
N ILE A 117 2.85 9.89 18.44
CA ILE A 117 1.67 9.65 19.28
C ILE A 117 2.05 8.96 20.59
N LYS A 118 1.17 9.07 21.58
CA LYS A 118 1.19 8.27 22.81
C LYS A 118 -0.20 7.76 23.09
N ILE A 119 -0.30 6.47 23.40
CA ILE A 119 -1.58 5.81 23.65
C ILE A 119 -1.75 5.57 25.15
N GLU A 120 -2.85 6.06 25.70
CA GLU A 120 -3.21 5.91 27.11
C GLU A 120 -4.60 5.30 27.29
N GLU A 121 -4.69 4.36 28.22
CA GLU A 121 -5.93 3.69 28.58
C GLU A 121 -6.38 4.17 29.96
N HIS A 122 -7.60 4.68 30.06
CA HIS A 122 -8.15 5.24 31.29
C HIS A 122 -9.27 4.38 31.84
N TYR A 123 -8.93 3.29 32.52
CA TYR A 123 -9.93 2.35 33.04
C TYR A 123 -10.85 2.97 34.09
N PRO A 124 -12.16 2.63 34.08
CA PRO A 124 -13.12 3.01 35.13
C PRO A 124 -12.67 2.61 36.54
N HIS A 125 -13.10 3.39 37.53
CA HIS A 125 -12.83 3.09 38.93
C HIS A 125 -13.67 1.89 39.40
N HIS A 126 -13.09 0.99 40.19
CA HIS A 126 -13.79 -0.13 40.82
C HIS A 126 -13.27 -0.37 42.24
N CYS A 127 -14.01 -1.14 43.04
CA CYS A 127 -13.77 -1.34 44.48
C CYS A 127 -12.42 -1.98 44.86
N LEU A 128 -11.67 -2.53 43.90
CA LEU A 128 -10.34 -3.09 44.12
C LEU A 128 -9.20 -2.09 43.84
N ARG A 129 -9.50 -0.87 43.37
CA ARG A 129 -8.50 0.20 43.19
C ARG A 129 -8.37 1.05 44.45
N GLY A 130 -7.23 1.72 44.61
CA GLY A 130 -7.01 2.62 45.74
C GLY A 130 -7.88 3.88 45.66
N CYS A 131 -8.21 4.47 46.81
CA CYS A 131 -9.10 5.64 46.92
C CYS A 131 -8.61 6.90 46.17
N ASN A 132 -7.32 6.97 45.84
CA ASN A 132 -6.72 8.09 45.10
C ASN A 132 -6.73 7.89 43.57
N TYR A 133 -7.24 6.76 43.06
CA TYR A 133 -7.31 6.52 41.61
C TYR A 133 -8.42 7.39 40.98
N PRO A 134 -8.16 8.11 39.87
CA PRO A 134 -9.14 8.98 39.23
C PRO A 134 -10.46 8.27 38.89
N ILE A 135 -11.57 9.01 39.00
CA ILE A 135 -12.90 8.49 38.67
C ILE A 135 -13.16 8.72 37.18
N TYR A 136 -12.86 7.71 36.37
CA TYR A 136 -13.18 7.70 34.94
C TYR A 136 -14.59 7.12 34.68
N PRO A 137 -15.30 7.59 33.64
CA PRO A 137 -16.62 7.08 33.30
C PRO A 137 -16.54 5.65 32.78
N GLU A 138 -17.61 4.86 32.98
CA GLU A 138 -17.69 3.46 32.57
C GLU A 138 -17.45 3.25 31.07
N LYS A 139 -17.81 4.24 30.24
CA LYS A 139 -17.56 4.24 28.79
C LYS A 139 -16.09 4.05 28.41
N ASN A 140 -15.15 4.37 29.30
CA ASN A 140 -13.73 4.22 29.02
C ASN A 140 -13.26 2.76 28.93
N TRP A 141 -14.10 1.78 29.28
CA TRP A 141 -13.78 0.36 29.06
C TRP A 141 -13.49 0.03 27.59
N PHE A 142 -14.11 0.80 26.69
CA PHE A 142 -14.04 0.62 25.23
C PHE A 142 -13.39 1.81 24.54
N ARG A 143 -12.74 2.73 25.28
CA ARG A 143 -12.12 3.92 24.71
C ARG A 143 -10.64 3.97 25.03
N VAL A 144 -9.87 4.24 23.99
CA VAL A 144 -8.43 4.41 24.08
C VAL A 144 -8.09 5.82 23.63
N PHE A 145 -7.31 6.53 24.44
CA PHE A 145 -6.99 7.92 24.19
C PHE A 145 -5.65 8.00 23.46
N VAL A 146 -5.69 8.57 22.25
CA VAL A 146 -4.52 8.74 21.39
C VAL A 146 -4.09 10.20 21.45
N HIS A 147 -2.98 10.47 22.12
CA HIS A 147 -2.39 11.80 22.18
C HIS A 147 -1.47 12.00 20.99
N VAL A 148 -1.77 13.01 20.17
CA VAL A 148 -0.97 13.41 19.00
C VAL A 148 -0.23 14.69 19.35
N PHE A 149 1.10 14.68 19.22
CA PHE A 149 1.97 15.80 19.56
C PHE A 149 2.41 16.57 18.32
N GLU A 150 2.94 17.79 18.51
CA GLU A 150 3.63 18.58 17.49
C GLU A 150 2.73 18.85 16.24
N ARG A 151 1.43 19.07 16.46
CA ARG A 151 0.47 19.37 15.39
C ARG A 151 -0.41 20.57 15.74
N THR A 152 -0.45 21.53 14.82
CA THR A 152 -1.34 22.68 14.93
C THR A 152 -2.77 22.26 14.67
N SER A 153 -3.65 22.53 15.64
CA SER A 153 -5.08 22.43 15.44
C SER A 153 -5.68 23.84 15.34
N ARG A 154 -6.83 23.97 14.68
CA ARG A 154 -7.60 25.21 14.71
C ARG A 154 -9.06 24.93 14.99
N PHE A 155 -9.74 25.90 15.58
CA PHE A 155 -11.19 25.86 15.65
C PHE A 155 -11.79 26.14 14.27
N SER A 156 -12.89 25.44 13.99
CA SER A 156 -13.72 25.72 12.82
C SER A 156 -14.33 27.12 12.94
N THR A 157 -14.39 27.81 11.82
CA THR A 157 -14.90 29.18 11.71
C THR A 157 -16.22 29.19 10.93
N VAL A 158 -16.94 30.31 10.95
CA VAL A 158 -18.21 30.47 10.22
C VAL A 158 -18.02 30.39 8.69
N LEU A 159 -16.77 30.50 8.20
CA LEU A 159 -16.42 30.35 6.79
C LEU A 159 -16.20 28.89 6.38
N ASP A 160 -16.00 27.99 7.36
CA ASP A 160 -15.81 26.57 7.10
C ASP A 160 -17.16 25.88 6.83
N ASN A 161 -17.10 24.70 6.22
CA ASN A 161 -18.30 23.91 5.94
C ASN A 161 -19.01 23.48 7.23
N CYS A 162 -20.35 23.58 7.27
CA CYS A 162 -21.17 23.15 8.41
C CYS A 162 -21.00 21.67 8.81
N LYS A 163 -20.46 20.84 7.91
CA LYS A 163 -20.15 19.41 8.17
C LYS A 163 -18.72 19.17 8.64
N GLN A 164 -17.88 20.20 8.66
CA GLN A 164 -16.51 20.12 9.16
C GLN A 164 -16.51 19.91 10.68
N ARG A 165 -15.51 19.19 11.20
CA ARG A 165 -15.31 19.05 12.64
C ARG A 165 -15.05 20.42 13.29
N LEU A 166 -15.53 20.61 14.52
CA LEU A 166 -15.34 21.86 15.28
C LEU A 166 -13.87 22.15 15.59
N ARG A 167 -13.04 21.10 15.68
CA ARG A 167 -11.59 21.20 15.76
C ARG A 167 -11.03 20.54 14.51
N VAL A 168 -10.33 21.33 13.71
CA VAL A 168 -9.69 20.89 12.46
C VAL A 168 -8.21 20.67 12.76
N ALA A 169 -7.74 19.46 12.55
CA ALA A 169 -6.34 19.08 12.64
C ALA A 169 -5.92 18.47 11.30
N ASP A 170 -4.67 18.69 10.92
CA ASP A 170 -4.07 18.11 9.72
C ASP A 170 -3.48 16.73 10.05
N ALA A 171 -4.38 15.78 10.30
CA ALA A 171 -4.05 14.40 10.69
C ALA A 171 -5.15 13.39 10.27
N ALA A 172 -5.92 13.70 9.24
CA ALA A 172 -7.04 12.86 8.78
C ALA A 172 -6.58 11.49 8.26
N ASP A 173 -5.37 11.44 7.70
CA ASP A 173 -4.65 10.23 7.31
C ASP A 173 -4.32 9.32 8.51
N LEU A 174 -3.80 9.90 9.60
CA LEU A 174 -3.48 9.19 10.85
C LEU A 174 -4.74 8.59 11.48
N GLU A 175 -5.81 9.40 11.57
CA GLU A 175 -7.09 8.94 12.14
C GLU A 175 -7.66 7.78 11.33
N CYS A 176 -7.75 7.94 10.01
CA CYS A 176 -8.24 6.88 9.12
C CYS A 176 -7.41 5.58 9.26
N LEU A 177 -6.08 5.70 9.34
CA LEU A 177 -5.21 4.55 9.50
C LEU A 177 -5.43 3.85 10.83
N LEU A 178 -5.45 4.59 11.94
CA LEU A 178 -5.60 3.99 13.26
C LEU A 178 -7.00 3.39 13.43
N GLU A 179 -8.04 4.03 12.91
CA GLU A 179 -9.40 3.47 12.88
C GLU A 179 -9.49 2.19 12.04
N ARG A 180 -8.75 2.09 10.93
CA ARG A 180 -8.69 0.88 10.10
C ARG A 180 -8.11 -0.33 10.83
N TYR A 181 -7.15 -0.11 11.73
CA TYR A 181 -6.52 -1.16 12.54
C TYR A 181 -7.02 -1.20 13.99
N ALA A 182 -8.07 -0.44 14.31
CA ALA A 182 -8.68 -0.45 15.62
C ALA A 182 -9.35 -1.81 15.87
N PRO A 183 -9.29 -2.33 17.10
CA PRO A 183 -10.11 -3.47 17.49
C PRO A 183 -11.60 -3.11 17.36
N ALA A 184 -12.42 -4.07 16.93
CA ALA A 184 -13.84 -3.83 16.61
C ALA A 184 -14.65 -3.18 17.74
N GLU A 185 -14.31 -3.46 19.00
CA GLU A 185 -15.02 -2.95 20.18
C GLU A 185 -14.40 -1.68 20.76
N THR A 186 -13.29 -1.19 20.20
CA THR A 186 -12.52 -0.06 20.75
C THR A 186 -12.69 1.20 19.91
N GLU A 187 -13.05 2.29 20.58
CA GLU A 187 -13.14 3.63 20.00
C GLU A 187 -11.86 4.42 20.33
N PHE A 188 -11.11 4.82 19.31
CA PHE A 188 -9.98 5.73 19.49
C PHE A 188 -10.47 7.18 19.64
N VAL A 189 -10.01 7.83 20.71
CA VAL A 189 -10.29 9.24 20.98
C VAL A 189 -9.01 10.04 20.78
N PHE A 190 -8.96 10.81 19.69
CA PHE A 190 -7.79 11.62 19.33
C PHE A 190 -7.75 12.93 20.11
N ILE A 191 -6.63 13.18 20.78
CA ILE A 191 -6.36 14.40 21.55
C ILE A 191 -5.13 15.08 20.96
N TYR A 192 -5.34 16.26 20.38
CA TYR A 192 -4.29 17.06 19.77
C TYR A 192 -3.70 18.05 20.78
N HIS A 193 -2.38 17.95 20.96
CA HIS A 193 -1.60 18.89 21.75
C HIS A 193 -0.85 19.85 20.82
N GLU A 194 -1.06 21.15 21.08
CA GLU A 194 -0.21 22.22 20.55
C GLU A 194 0.91 22.40 21.58
N ASP A 195 2.17 22.30 21.17
CA ASP A 195 3.30 22.57 22.07
C ASP A 195 3.31 24.03 22.58
#